data_AF-A0A6N7BL63-F1
#
_entry.id   AF-A0A6N7BL63-F1
#
_cell.length_a   1.000
_cell.length_b   1.000
_cell.length_c   1.000
_cell.angle_alpha   90.00
_cell.angle_beta   90.00
_cell.angle_gamma   90.00
#
_symmetry.space_group_name_H-M   'P 1'
#
loop_
_entity.id
_entity.type
_entity.pdbx_description
1 polymer ?
#
loop_
_entity_poly.entity_id
_entity_poly.type
_entity_poly.pdbx_seq_one_letter_code
_entity_poly.pdbx_strand_id
1 'polypeptide(L)'
;MILLDILDVLNELGEEQRELVLGGLLEQLTNYSHYAILEAQLAWDGSKPYRDFVNYQNEIIVECIKAEMTRLGAVIRRTENLAPLTLRTEVYL
;
A
#
# COMPACT_ATOMS: atom_id res chain seq x y z
N MET A 1 9.32 -6.73 8.45
CA MET A 1 9.94 -5.46 7.97
C MET A 1 9.14 -4.30 8.51
N ILE A 2 9.69 -3.10 8.74
CA ILE A 2 8.84 -1.96 9.13
C ILE A 2 8.33 -1.20 7.90
N LEU A 3 7.20 -0.51 8.04
CA LEU A 3 6.57 0.24 6.96
C LEU A 3 7.51 1.27 6.30
N LEU A 4 8.37 1.92 7.08
CA LEU A 4 9.37 2.85 6.54
C LEU A 4 10.31 2.18 5.55
N ASP A 5 10.87 1.02 5.92
CA ASP A 5 11.81 0.28 5.06
C ASP A 5 11.13 -0.14 3.75
N ILE A 6 9.85 -0.55 3.82
CA ILE A 6 9.05 -0.90 2.64
C ILE A 6 8.90 0.30 1.70
N LEU A 7 8.56 1.46 2.26
CA LEU A 7 8.38 2.71 1.52
C LEU A 7 9.67 3.14 0.80
N ASP A 8 10.83 2.93 1.42
CA ASP A 8 12.12 3.30 0.85
C ASP A 8 12.52 2.41 -0.35
N VAL A 9 12.12 1.13 -0.34
CA VAL A 9 12.52 0.15 -1.38
C VAL A 9 11.43 -0.15 -2.41
N LEU A 10 10.21 0.37 -2.24
CA LEU A 10 9.01 -0.06 -3.00
C LEU A 10 9.18 -0.01 -4.54
N ASN A 11 9.94 0.97 -5.04
CA ASN A 11 10.21 1.17 -6.46
C ASN A 11 11.40 0.36 -7.00
N GLU A 12 12.16 -0.28 -6.12
CA GLU A 12 13.38 -1.03 -6.44
C GLU A 12 13.17 -2.55 -6.36
N LEU A 13 12.01 -2.99 -5.86
CA LEU A 13 11.67 -4.41 -5.74
C LEU A 13 11.56 -5.11 -7.10
N GLY A 14 12.20 -6.27 -7.22
CA GLY A 14 11.94 -7.20 -8.32
C GLY A 14 10.57 -7.88 -8.19
N GLU A 15 10.10 -8.55 -9.24
CA GLU A 15 8.74 -9.14 -9.29
C GLU A 15 8.43 -10.10 -8.14
N GLU A 16 9.31 -11.07 -7.85
CA GLU A 16 9.09 -12.03 -6.75
C GLU A 16 9.07 -11.36 -5.37
N GLN A 17 9.98 -10.41 -5.14
CA GLN A 17 10.04 -9.67 -3.88
C GLN A 17 8.84 -8.75 -3.71
N ARG A 18 8.35 -8.19 -4.82
CA ARG A 18 7.18 -7.31 -4.85
C ARG A 18 5.94 -8.06 -4.41
N GLU A 19 5.70 -9.27 -4.91
CA GLU A 19 4.53 -10.06 -4.52
C GLU A 19 4.51 -10.31 -3.00
N LEU A 20 5.64 -10.75 -2.45
CA LEU A 20 5.79 -10.99 -1.01
C LEU A 20 5.58 -9.72 -0.18
N VAL A 21 6.26 -8.63 -0.53
CA VAL A 21 6.20 -7.36 0.21
C VAL A 21 4.82 -6.73 0.14
N LEU A 22 4.19 -6.74 -1.04
CA LEU A 22 2.85 -6.19 -1.22
C LEU A 22 1.80 -7.05 -0.53
N GLY A 23 1.94 -8.38 -0.52
CA GLY A 23 1.05 -9.27 0.23
C GLY A 23 0.98 -8.87 1.70
N GLY A 24 2.14 -8.81 2.37
CA GLY A 24 2.21 -8.39 3.77
C GLY A 24 1.74 -6.95 4.00
N LEU A 25 2.09 -6.02 3.10
CA LEU A 25 1.69 -4.62 3.21
C LEU A 25 0.18 -4.44 3.11
N LEU A 26 -0.46 -5.11 2.14
CA LEU A 26 -1.90 -5.04 1.93
C LEU A 26 -2.65 -5.56 3.15
N GLU A 27 -2.19 -6.62 3.82
CA GLU A 27 -2.79 -7.09 5.07
C GLU A 27 -2.81 -6.04 6.19
N GLN A 28 -1.94 -5.02 6.13
CA GLN A 28 -1.92 -3.94 7.11
C GLN A 28 -2.86 -2.77 6.78
N LEU A 29 -3.39 -2.71 5.56
CA LEU A 29 -4.24 -1.61 5.10
C LEU A 29 -5.73 -1.89 5.36
N THR A 30 -6.51 -0.81 5.42
CA THR A 30 -7.97 -0.89 5.52
C THR A 30 -8.61 -1.41 4.24
N ASN A 31 -9.83 -1.91 4.35
CA ASN A 31 -10.63 -2.30 3.19
C ASN A 31 -10.85 -1.11 2.23
N TYR A 32 -10.98 0.12 2.75
CA TYR A 32 -11.09 1.33 1.91
C TYR A 32 -9.87 1.53 1.02
N SER A 33 -8.66 1.35 1.56
CA SER A 33 -7.44 1.42 0.78
C SER A 33 -7.34 0.29 -0.24
N HIS A 34 -7.79 -0.93 0.09
CA HIS A 34 -7.86 -2.02 -0.88
C HIS A 34 -8.77 -1.68 -2.04
N TYR A 35 -9.94 -1.11 -1.78
CA TYR A 35 -10.85 -0.65 -2.83
C TYR A 35 -10.23 0.44 -3.69
N ALA A 36 -9.58 1.44 -3.07
CA ALA A 36 -8.92 2.52 -3.81
C ALA A 36 -7.80 2.00 -4.72
N ILE A 37 -6.99 1.05 -4.24
CA ILE A 37 -5.94 0.41 -5.03
C ILE A 37 -6.54 -0.38 -6.20
N LEU A 38 -7.60 -1.16 -5.95
CA LEU A 38 -8.28 -1.94 -6.97
C LEU A 38 -8.92 -1.05 -8.05
N GLU A 39 -9.62 0.00 -7.64
CA GLU A 39 -10.23 0.97 -8.57
C GLU A 39 -9.18 1.63 -9.45
N ALA A 40 -8.04 2.05 -8.86
CA ALA A 40 -6.91 2.60 -9.60
C ALA A 40 -6.36 1.60 -10.62
N GLN A 41 -6.19 0.33 -10.24
CA GLN A 41 -5.72 -0.72 -11.16
C GLN A 41 -6.70 -0.96 -12.31
N LEU A 42 -8.01 -1.00 -12.03
CA LEU A 42 -9.04 -1.20 -13.05
C LEU A 42 -9.16 0.00 -14.00
N ALA A 43 -8.87 1.21 -13.52
CA ALA A 43 -8.85 2.43 -14.31
C ALA A 43 -7.54 2.62 -15.10
N TRP A 44 -6.54 1.76 -14.92
CA TRP A 44 -5.25 1.89 -15.58
C TRP A 44 -5.34 1.69 -17.10
N ASP A 45 -4.57 2.49 -17.82
CA ASP A 45 -4.38 2.35 -19.27
C ASP A 45 -3.47 1.17 -19.59
N GLY A 46 -4.08 0.02 -19.87
CA GLY A 46 -3.37 -1.23 -20.20
C GLY A 46 -2.50 -1.18 -21.47
N SER A 47 -2.51 -0.09 -22.24
CA SER A 47 -1.59 0.11 -23.36
C SER A 47 -0.19 0.58 -22.96
N LYS A 48 -0.04 1.06 -21.72
CA LYS A 48 1.23 1.57 -21.19
C LYS A 48 2.18 0.45 -20.73
N PRO A 49 3.50 0.70 -20.71
CA PRO A 49 4.48 -0.26 -20.20
C PRO A 49 4.19 -0.72 -18.77
N TYR A 50 4.48 -2.00 -18.49
CA TYR A 50 4.31 -2.59 -17.15
C TYR A 50 5.08 -1.82 -16.06
N ARG A 51 6.26 -1.28 -16.38
CA ARG A 51 7.03 -0.45 -15.44
C ARG A 51 6.25 0.79 -14.99
N ASP A 52 5.50 1.41 -15.89
CA ASP A 52 4.71 2.60 -15.57
C ASP A 52 3.51 2.22 -14.70
N PHE A 53 2.91 1.04 -14.93
CA PHE A 53 1.88 0.47 -14.06
C PHE A 53 2.41 0.24 -12.64
N VAL A 54 3.60 -0.35 -12.50
CA VAL A 54 4.23 -0.60 -11.19
C VAL A 54 4.46 0.70 -10.42
N ASN A 55 5.00 1.72 -11.09
CA ASN A 55 5.20 3.05 -10.49
C ASN A 55 3.87 3.68 -10.06
N TYR A 56 2.86 3.65 -10.94
CA TYR A 56 1.52 4.16 -10.63
C TYR A 56 0.89 3.44 -9.44
N GLN A 57 0.94 2.10 -9.42
CA GLN A 57 0.43 1.31 -8.31
C GLN A 57 1.14 1.65 -7.00
N ASN A 58 2.46 1.82 -7.03
CA ASN A 58 3.25 2.23 -5.87
C ASN A 58 2.85 3.60 -5.34
N GLU A 59 2.62 4.57 -6.22
CA GLU A 59 2.14 5.91 -5.83
C GLU A 59 0.79 5.82 -5.11
N ILE A 60 -0.17 5.06 -5.65
CA ILE A 60 -1.49 4.88 -5.03
C ILE A 60 -1.39 4.21 -3.67
N ILE A 61 -0.56 3.17 -3.53
CA ILE A 61 -0.30 2.50 -2.25
C ILE A 61 0.27 3.49 -1.22
N VAL A 62 1.24 4.32 -1.63
CA VAL A 62 1.85 5.34 -0.77
C VAL A 62 0.82 6.38 -0.32
N GLU A 63 -0.06 6.83 -1.22
CA GLU A 63 -1.13 7.77 -0.86
C GLU A 63 -2.16 7.16 0.11
N CYS A 64 -2.51 5.88 -0.07
CA CYS A 64 -3.36 5.14 0.86
C CYS A 64 -2.72 5.09 2.26
N ILE A 65 -1.44 4.74 2.34
CA ILE A 65 -0.68 4.71 3.60
C ILE A 65 -0.68 6.08 4.28
N LYS A 66 -0.39 7.15 3.53
CA LYS A 66 -0.41 8.53 4.06
C LYS A 66 -1.79 8.90 4.60
N ALA A 67 -2.85 8.58 3.87
CA ALA A 67 -4.22 8.85 4.28
C ALA A 67 -4.58 8.13 5.58
N GLU A 68 -4.19 6.87 5.70
CA GLU A 68 -4.44 6.04 6.87
C GLU A 68 -3.63 6.45 8.11
N MET A 69 -2.45 7.03 7.93
CA MET A 69 -1.63 7.60 9.00
C MET A 69 -2.19 8.93 9.56
N THR A 70 -3.16 9.55 8.90
CA THR A 70 -3.79 10.77 9.42
C THR A 70 -4.63 10.51 10.67
N ARG A 71 -5.03 11.58 11.38
CA ARG A 71 -5.97 11.46 12.50
C ARG A 71 -7.30 10.84 12.08
N LEU A 72 -7.81 11.20 10.89
CA LEU A 72 -9.04 10.64 10.35
C LEU A 72 -8.84 9.16 9.97
N GLY A 73 -7.72 8.84 9.31
CA GLY A 73 -7.34 7.47 8.99
C GLY A 73 -7.28 6.58 10.24
N ALA A 74 -6.68 7.07 11.32
CA ALA A 74 -6.66 6.36 12.60
C ALA A 74 -8.06 6.11 13.20
N VAL A 75 -9.04 6.98 12.94
CA VAL A 75 -10.44 6.75 13.34
C VAL A 75 -11.05 5.64 12.48
N ILE A 76 -10.88 5.69 11.16
CA ILE A 76 -11.39 4.68 10.22
C ILE A 76 -10.80 3.30 10.55
N ARG A 77 -9.48 3.21 10.75
CA ARG A 77 -8.79 1.97 11.13
C ARG A 77 -9.39 1.33 12.39
N ARG A 78 -9.74 2.13 13.40
CA ARG A 78 -10.40 1.62 14.61
C ARG A 78 -11.78 1.03 14.34
N THR A 79 -12.52 1.56 13.36
CA THR A 79 -13.82 0.96 12.96
C THR A 79 -13.66 -0.43 12.34
N GLU A 80 -12.46 -0.74 11.83
CA GLU A 80 -12.08 -2.04 11.27
C GLU A 80 -11.26 -2.90 12.26
N ASN A 81 -11.20 -2.55 13.54
CA ASN A 81 -10.38 -3.21 14.56
C ASN A 81 -8.87 -3.24 14.25
N LEU A 82 -8.39 -2.30 13.43
CA LEU A 82 -6.97 -2.16 13.11
C LEU A 82 -6.30 -1.16 14.07
N ALA A 83 -5.08 -1.49 14.50
CA ALA A 83 -4.24 -0.55 15.23
C ALA A 83 -3.86 0.65 14.32
N PRO A 84 -3.62 1.85 14.87
CA PRO A 84 -3.15 2.99 14.08
C PRO A 84 -1.92 2.65 13.24
N LEU A 85 -1.93 3.04 11.97
CA LEU A 85 -0.79 2.84 11.07
C LEU A 85 0.30 3.85 11.41
N THR A 86 1.55 3.39 11.48
CA THR A 86 2.71 4.24 11.74
C THR A 86 3.88 3.79 10.89
N LEU A 87 4.89 4.65 10.72
CA LEU A 87 6.15 4.27 10.04
C LEU A 87 6.89 3.10 10.72
N ARG A 88 6.56 2.80 11.97
CA ARG A 88 7.12 1.70 12.76
C ARG A 88 6.23 0.45 12.78
N THR A 89 5.09 0.47 12.09
CA THR A 89 4.23 -0.70 11.99
C THR A 89 5.01 -1.85 11.36
N GLU A 90 4.99 -3.00 12.03
CA GLU A 90 5.59 -4.22 11.55
C GLU A 90 4.70 -4.84 10.47
N VAL A 91 5.32 -5.15 9.34
CA VAL A 91 4.74 -5.87 8.23
C VAL A 91 5.36 -7.26 8.20
N TYR A 92 4.49 -8.26 8.29
CA TYR A 92 4.84 -9.67 8.23
C TYR A 92 4.87 -10.08 6.75
N LEU A 93 5.98 -10.67 6.32
CA LEU A 93 6.26 -11.10 4.95
C LEU A 93 6.21 -12.62 4.87
#